data_AF-A0A8W8LW20-F1
#
_entry.id   AF-A0A8W8LW20-F1
#
_cell.length_a   1.000
_cell.length_b   1.000
_cell.length_c   1.000
_cell.angle_alpha   90.00
_cell.angle_beta   90.00
_cell.angle_gamma   90.00
#
_symmetry.space_group_name_H-M   'P 1'
#
loop_
_entity.id
_entity.type
_entity.pdbx_description
1 polymer ?
#
loop_
_entity_poly.entity_id
_entity_poly.type
_entity_poly.pdbx_seq_one_letter_code
_entity_poly.pdbx_strand_id
1 'polypeptide(L)'
;DILHMKLLSIITHCFDDKLCPFNTGSDVSLNSLWNQGYQVIVIYHHEIINEYDNFWPGTSINYYPPVAPVTSAELILQLEKHSENAPETKYFKCLRGIVSYSKRKCLSRLSSSRKHEISTKVTPEITTWLQEKHRENLNIVIVDYMHLSNFVRHLVYQNVSRGSNSTSVSLTNGEMSVPQEQVTI
;
A
#
# COMPACT_ATOMS: atom_id res chain seq x y z
N ASP A 1 15.82 -20.80 -8.76
CA ASP A 1 16.25 -20.73 -7.34
C ASP A 1 17.52 -19.93 -7.07
N ILE A 2 18.67 -20.17 -7.73
CA ILE A 2 19.95 -19.50 -7.38
C ILE A 2 19.87 -17.96 -7.35
N LEU A 3 19.24 -17.35 -8.36
CA LEU A 3 19.08 -15.89 -8.40
C LEU A 3 18.14 -15.37 -7.32
N HIS A 4 17.09 -16.13 -6.98
CA HIS A 4 16.19 -15.80 -5.88
C HIS A 4 16.93 -15.85 -4.56
N MET A 5 17.66 -16.94 -4.27
CA MET A 5 18.48 -17.05 -3.05
C MET A 5 19.49 -15.91 -2.92
N LYS A 6 20.17 -15.56 -4.02
CA LYS A 6 21.12 -14.44 -4.03
C LYS A 6 20.44 -13.11 -3.69
N LEU A 7 19.26 -12.85 -4.26
CA LEU A 7 18.51 -11.64 -3.96
C LEU A 7 18.03 -11.61 -2.51
N LEU A 8 17.48 -12.73 -2.00
CA LEU A 8 17.06 -12.83 -0.60
C LEU A 8 18.24 -12.59 0.35
N SER A 9 19.41 -13.20 0.07
CA SER A 9 20.64 -12.97 0.83
C SER A 9 21.07 -11.50 0.83
N ILE A 10 20.99 -10.81 -0.31
CA ILE A 10 21.29 -9.37 -0.39
C ILE A 10 20.29 -8.56 0.47
N ILE A 11 18.99 -8.84 0.36
CA ILE A 11 17.96 -8.14 1.14
C ILE A 11 18.18 -8.37 2.63
N THR A 12 18.40 -9.61 3.06
CA THR A 12 18.70 -9.96 4.45
C THR A 12 19.96 -9.26 4.93
N HIS A 13 21.04 -9.23 4.14
CA HIS A 13 22.26 -8.53 4.53
C HIS A 13 22.08 -7.00 4.64
N CYS A 14 21.25 -6.39 3.79
CA CYS A 14 21.04 -4.94 3.78
C CYS A 14 20.16 -4.45 4.94
N PHE A 15 19.14 -5.23 5.32
CA PHE A 15 18.14 -4.80 6.30
C PHE A 15 18.26 -5.53 7.64
N ASP A 16 18.78 -6.75 7.65
CA ASP A 16 19.11 -7.56 8.82
C ASP A 16 17.96 -7.60 9.86
N ASP A 17 18.23 -7.10 11.07
CA ASP A 17 17.29 -7.01 12.20
C ASP A 17 16.09 -6.09 11.96
N LYS A 18 16.12 -5.27 10.90
CA LYS A 18 15.01 -4.39 10.53
C LYS A 18 13.93 -5.12 9.72
N LEU A 19 14.17 -6.36 9.27
CA LEU A 19 13.17 -7.15 8.57
C LEU A 19 12.12 -7.66 9.55
N CYS A 20 10.85 -7.34 9.27
CA CYS A 20 9.71 -7.85 10.02
C CYS A 20 9.39 -9.29 9.59
N PRO A 21 9.48 -10.28 10.50
CA PRO A 21 9.20 -11.67 10.17
C PRO A 21 7.72 -11.92 9.93
N PHE A 22 7.40 -12.88 9.05
CA PHE A 22 6.03 -13.20 8.64
C PHE A 22 5.14 -13.64 9.81
N ASN A 23 5.72 -14.34 10.79
CA ASN A 23 5.02 -14.81 11.98
C ASN A 23 4.49 -13.68 12.89
N THR A 24 4.96 -12.43 12.70
CA THR A 24 4.44 -11.25 13.39
C THR A 24 2.96 -11.04 13.10
N GLY A 25 2.50 -11.43 11.91
CA GLY A 25 1.13 -11.22 11.47
C GLY A 25 0.83 -9.76 11.12
N SER A 26 -0.32 -9.55 10.49
CA SER A 26 -0.80 -8.25 9.99
C SER A 26 -1.64 -7.48 11.01
N ASP A 27 -2.12 -8.14 12.06
CA ASP A 27 -2.89 -7.51 13.15
C ASP A 27 -1.94 -7.00 14.25
N VAL A 28 -1.08 -6.06 13.87
CA VAL A 28 -0.08 -5.45 14.77
C VAL A 28 -0.07 -3.94 14.59
N SER A 29 0.23 -3.22 15.69
CA SER A 29 0.39 -1.77 15.65
C SER A 29 1.76 -1.36 15.14
N LEU A 30 1.85 -0.20 14.49
CA LEU A 30 3.13 0.40 14.10
C LEU A 30 4.07 0.58 15.29
N ASN A 31 3.53 0.96 16.45
CA ASN A 31 4.31 1.10 17.68
C ASN A 31 4.94 -0.22 18.12
N SER A 32 4.19 -1.33 18.05
CA SER A 32 4.71 -2.66 18.38
C SER A 32 5.86 -3.07 17.46
N LEU A 33 5.73 -2.79 16.15
CA LEU A 33 6.78 -3.09 15.17
C LEU A 33 8.04 -2.27 15.42
N TRP A 34 7.90 -0.97 15.66
CA TRP A 34 9.04 -0.09 15.95
C TRP A 34 9.75 -0.44 17.25
N ASN A 35 9.01 -0.80 18.30
CA ASN A 35 9.59 -1.25 19.56
C ASN A 35 10.40 -2.55 19.42
N GLN A 36 10.05 -3.38 18.44
CA GLN A 36 10.81 -4.60 18.09
C GLN A 36 11.98 -4.31 17.13
N GLY A 37 12.17 -3.07 16.70
CA GLY A 37 13.24 -2.68 15.77
C GLY A 37 12.90 -2.89 14.28
N TYR A 38 11.71 -3.41 13.97
CA TYR A 38 11.30 -3.68 12.60
C TYR A 38 10.98 -2.39 11.83
N GLN A 39 11.46 -2.33 10.59
CA GLN A 39 11.24 -1.19 9.69
C GLN A 39 10.78 -1.61 8.29
N VAL A 40 11.03 -2.86 7.89
CA VAL A 40 10.82 -3.32 6.51
C VAL A 40 10.04 -4.63 6.50
N ILE A 41 8.90 -4.64 5.80
CA ILE A 41 8.19 -5.86 5.43
C ILE A 41 8.56 -6.17 3.97
N VAL A 42 9.03 -7.39 3.71
CA VAL A 42 9.36 -7.83 2.34
C VAL A 42 8.37 -8.90 1.92
N ILE A 43 7.51 -8.56 0.97
CA ILE A 43 6.57 -9.50 0.37
C ILE A 43 7.17 -10.05 -0.93
N TYR A 44 7.40 -11.36 -0.99
CA TYR A 44 8.11 -12.00 -2.09
C TYR A 44 7.26 -13.05 -2.81
N HIS A 45 7.23 -12.98 -4.14
CA HIS A 45 6.37 -13.81 -4.97
C HIS A 45 7.11 -15.03 -5.55
N HIS A 46 7.61 -15.90 -4.67
CA HIS A 46 8.22 -17.18 -5.04
C HIS A 46 8.16 -18.14 -3.86
N GLU A 47 7.97 -19.43 -4.10
CA GLU A 47 7.83 -20.46 -3.06
C GLU A 47 9.08 -20.69 -2.19
N ILE A 48 10.24 -20.18 -2.63
CA ILE A 48 11.52 -20.39 -1.96
C ILE A 48 11.57 -19.72 -0.59
N ILE A 49 10.74 -18.69 -0.39
CA ILE A 49 10.62 -18.00 0.89
C ILE A 49 9.95 -18.84 1.97
N ASN A 50 9.34 -19.99 1.62
CA ASN A 50 8.81 -20.92 2.62
C ASN A 50 9.93 -21.49 3.52
N GLU A 51 11.20 -21.34 3.13
CA GLU A 51 12.39 -21.70 3.92
C GLU A 51 12.93 -20.54 4.78
N TYR A 52 12.29 -19.36 4.76
CA TYR A 52 12.80 -18.15 5.41
C TYR A 52 11.70 -17.41 6.19
N ASP A 53 11.90 -17.21 7.49
CA ASP A 53 10.90 -16.56 8.36
C ASP A 53 10.79 -15.03 8.15
N ASN A 54 11.83 -14.41 7.60
CA ASN A 54 11.94 -12.95 7.46
C ASN A 54 11.30 -12.40 6.16
N PHE A 55 10.62 -13.26 5.40
CA PHE A 55 9.96 -12.89 4.14
C PHE A 55 8.49 -13.31 4.17
N TRP A 56 7.64 -12.41 3.71
CA TRP A 56 6.20 -12.63 3.65
C TRP A 56 5.85 -13.24 2.29
N PRO A 57 5.00 -14.28 2.25
CA PRO A 57 4.57 -14.85 0.98
C PRO A 57 3.79 -13.83 0.16
N GLY A 58 3.85 -13.95 -1.17
CA GLY A 58 3.06 -13.11 -2.08
C GLY A 58 1.55 -13.12 -1.77
N THR A 59 1.04 -14.19 -1.16
CA THR A 59 -0.34 -14.31 -0.70
C THR A 59 -0.68 -13.45 0.51
N SER A 60 0.30 -12.81 1.16
CA SER A 60 0.10 -11.85 2.25
C SER A 60 -0.32 -10.46 1.78
N ILE A 61 -0.44 -10.23 0.47
CA ILE A 61 -0.97 -8.99 -0.06
C ILE A 61 -2.00 -9.29 -1.14
N ASN A 62 -3.18 -8.73 -0.96
CA ASN A 62 -4.26 -8.81 -1.92
C ASN A 62 -4.30 -7.52 -2.73
N TYR A 63 -3.94 -7.64 -4.00
CA TYR A 63 -3.90 -6.52 -4.93
C TYR A 63 -5.27 -6.27 -5.56
N TYR A 64 -5.72 -5.02 -5.52
CA TYR A 64 -6.98 -4.59 -6.10
C TYR A 64 -6.80 -3.39 -7.02
N PRO A 65 -7.34 -3.42 -8.24
CA PRO A 65 -7.96 -4.57 -8.90
C PRO A 65 -6.93 -5.69 -9.24
N PRO A 66 -7.38 -6.96 -9.38
CA PRO A 66 -6.48 -8.10 -9.64
C PRO A 66 -5.76 -7.99 -10.98
N VAL A 67 -6.40 -7.34 -11.96
CA VAL A 67 -5.82 -6.99 -13.25
C VAL A 67 -5.78 -5.49 -13.34
N ALA A 68 -4.62 -4.94 -13.70
CA ALA A 68 -4.48 -3.50 -13.89
C ALA A 68 -5.43 -3.02 -15.01
N PRO A 69 -6.28 -2.02 -14.75
CA PRO A 69 -7.27 -1.51 -15.69
C PRO A 69 -6.59 -0.80 -16.86
N VAL A 70 -7.33 -0.55 -17.93
CA VAL A 70 -6.82 0.12 -19.13
C VAL A 70 -7.12 1.63 -19.09
N THR A 71 -8.07 2.05 -18.26
CA THR A 71 -8.40 3.47 -18.02
C THR A 71 -8.64 3.79 -16.54
N SER A 72 -8.66 5.08 -16.18
CA SER A 72 -8.99 5.54 -14.83
C SER A 72 -10.46 5.31 -14.48
N ALA A 73 -11.39 5.49 -15.43
CA ALA A 73 -12.80 5.18 -15.23
C ALA A 73 -13.04 3.69 -14.92
N GLU A 74 -12.37 2.79 -15.65
CA GLU A 74 -12.41 1.34 -15.35
C GLU A 74 -11.82 1.03 -13.98
N LEU A 75 -10.75 1.73 -13.59
CA LEU A 75 -10.18 1.60 -12.25
C LEU A 75 -11.21 1.96 -11.18
N ILE A 76 -11.79 3.15 -11.24
CA ILE A 76 -12.77 3.63 -10.25
C ILE A 76 -13.95 2.66 -10.15
N LEU A 77 -14.51 2.21 -11.28
CA LEU A 77 -15.62 1.26 -11.30
C LEU A 77 -15.24 -0.09 -10.64
N GLN A 78 -14.03 -0.59 -10.88
CA GLN A 78 -13.56 -1.81 -10.24
C GLN A 78 -13.32 -1.63 -8.74
N LEU A 79 -12.83 -0.47 -8.33
CA LEU A 79 -12.62 -0.13 -6.92
C LEU A 79 -13.94 0.00 -6.17
N GLU A 80 -14.96 0.64 -6.75
CA GLU A 80 -16.30 0.73 -6.18
C GLU A 80 -16.92 -0.65 -5.99
N LYS A 81 -16.95 -1.45 -7.07
CA LYS A 81 -17.47 -2.82 -7.03
C LYS A 81 -16.73 -3.68 -6.00
N HIS A 82 -15.43 -3.50 -5.87
CA HIS A 82 -14.65 -4.24 -4.88
C HIS A 82 -14.95 -3.76 -3.45
N SER A 83 -15.05 -2.46 -3.22
CA SER A 83 -15.31 -1.91 -1.88
C SER A 83 -16.63 -2.41 -1.27
N GLU A 84 -17.62 -2.72 -2.10
CA GLU A 84 -18.92 -3.28 -1.68
C GLU A 84 -18.86 -4.78 -1.36
N ASN A 85 -17.92 -5.52 -1.97
CA ASN A 85 -17.87 -6.98 -1.95
C ASN A 85 -16.54 -7.53 -1.43
N ALA A 86 -15.73 -6.70 -0.77
CA ALA A 86 -14.37 -7.07 -0.39
C ALA A 86 -14.41 -8.15 0.71
N PRO A 87 -13.85 -9.35 0.47
CA PRO A 87 -13.76 -10.34 1.53
C PRO A 87 -12.90 -9.78 2.67
N GLU A 88 -13.22 -10.19 3.89
CA GLU A 88 -12.29 -10.05 4.99
C GLU A 88 -11.06 -10.90 4.67
N THR A 89 -9.89 -10.26 4.71
CA THR A 89 -8.60 -10.93 4.56
C THR A 89 -7.84 -10.72 5.84
N LYS A 90 -7.19 -11.79 6.30
CA LYS A 90 -6.26 -11.72 7.43
C LYS A 90 -5.09 -10.80 7.12
N TYR A 91 -4.66 -10.70 5.86
CA TYR A 91 -3.48 -9.96 5.41
C TYR A 91 -3.79 -8.67 4.62
N PHE A 92 -2.74 -7.97 4.18
CA PHE A 92 -2.82 -6.61 3.64
C PHE A 92 -3.71 -6.49 2.40
N LYS A 93 -4.60 -5.50 2.41
CA LYS A 93 -5.34 -5.03 1.23
C LYS A 93 -4.55 -3.90 0.58
N CYS A 94 -4.18 -4.09 -0.69
CA CYS A 94 -3.42 -3.14 -1.47
C CYS A 94 -4.19 -2.64 -2.68
N LEU A 95 -4.59 -1.37 -2.67
CA LEU A 95 -5.11 -0.69 -3.83
C LEU A 95 -3.97 -0.34 -4.79
N ARG A 96 -4.15 -0.68 -6.07
CA ARG A 96 -3.23 -0.39 -7.16
C ARG A 96 -3.87 0.62 -8.10
N GLY A 97 -3.47 1.86 -7.90
CA GLY A 97 -3.78 2.99 -8.75
C GLY A 97 -2.95 3.08 -10.02
N ILE A 98 -2.71 1.95 -10.68
CA ILE A 98 -1.82 1.86 -11.84
C ILE A 98 -2.61 1.30 -13.01
N VAL A 99 -2.54 1.99 -14.16
CA VAL A 99 -3.22 1.61 -15.40
C VAL A 99 -2.23 0.88 -16.32
N SER A 100 -2.62 -0.30 -16.82
CA SER A 100 -1.82 -1.13 -17.71
C SER A 100 -2.22 -0.94 -19.18
N TYR A 101 -1.27 -0.52 -20.01
CA TYR A 101 -1.45 -0.44 -21.46
C TYR A 101 -0.91 -1.73 -22.10
N SER A 102 -1.80 -2.54 -22.67
CA SER A 102 -1.57 -3.88 -23.22
C SER A 102 -0.24 -4.11 -24.00
N LYS A 103 0.26 -5.36 -23.99
CA LYS A 103 1.58 -5.82 -24.51
C LYS A 103 1.93 -5.36 -25.93
N ARG A 104 0.95 -5.11 -26.81
CA ARG A 104 1.17 -4.61 -28.18
C ARG A 104 1.72 -3.17 -28.25
N LYS A 105 1.55 -2.36 -27.19
CA LYS A 105 2.07 -0.97 -27.12
C LYS A 105 3.45 -0.86 -26.46
N CYS A 106 3.90 -1.90 -25.75
CA CYS A 106 5.24 -1.95 -25.13
C CYS A 106 6.39 -2.00 -26.15
N LEU A 107 6.15 -2.49 -27.38
CA LEU A 107 7.16 -2.51 -28.45
C LEU A 107 7.45 -1.13 -29.08
N SER A 108 6.60 -0.12 -28.82
CA SER A 108 6.87 1.25 -29.24
C SER A 108 7.54 1.98 -28.07
N ARG A 109 8.79 2.46 -28.27
CA ARG A 109 9.53 3.32 -27.33
C ARG A 109 8.56 4.29 -26.64
N LEU A 110 8.39 4.09 -25.34
CA LEU A 110 7.43 4.82 -24.51
C LEU A 110 7.83 6.31 -24.48
N SER A 111 7.03 7.16 -25.12
CA SER A 111 7.25 8.60 -25.12
C SER A 111 6.92 9.20 -23.74
N SER A 112 7.68 10.21 -23.32
CA SER A 112 7.47 11.01 -22.10
C SER A 112 6.05 11.57 -21.94
N SER A 113 5.35 11.79 -23.05
CA SER A 113 3.95 12.25 -23.09
C SER A 113 2.93 11.29 -22.45
N ARG A 114 3.20 9.97 -22.44
CA ARG A 114 2.29 8.96 -21.84
C ARG A 114 2.45 8.84 -20.33
N LYS A 115 3.66 9.10 -19.81
CA LYS A 115 3.91 9.30 -18.38
C LYS A 115 3.09 10.48 -17.86
N HIS A 116 3.04 11.55 -18.64
CA HIS A 116 2.23 12.73 -18.35
C HIS A 116 0.74 12.39 -18.31
N GLU A 117 0.17 11.72 -19.31
CA GLU A 117 -1.27 11.41 -19.36
C GLU A 117 -1.79 10.51 -18.22
N ILE A 118 -1.03 9.47 -17.84
CA ILE A 118 -1.35 8.61 -16.68
C ILE A 118 -1.25 9.43 -15.38
N SER A 119 -0.18 10.21 -15.23
CA SER A 119 0.07 11.00 -14.04
C SER A 119 -0.97 12.11 -13.84
N THR A 120 -1.42 12.79 -14.91
CA THR A 120 -2.35 13.92 -14.81
C THR A 120 -3.82 13.54 -14.73
N LYS A 121 -4.17 12.25 -14.86
CA LYS A 121 -5.58 11.78 -14.81
C LYS A 121 -5.81 10.76 -13.71
N VAL A 122 -5.03 9.68 -13.69
CA VAL A 122 -5.26 8.53 -12.81
C VAL A 122 -5.06 8.89 -11.34
N THR A 123 -3.91 9.44 -10.97
CA THR A 123 -3.60 9.80 -9.58
C THR A 123 -4.56 10.87 -9.02
N PRO A 124 -4.89 11.94 -9.76
CA PRO A 124 -5.95 12.87 -9.36
C PRO A 124 -7.31 12.20 -9.14
N GLU A 125 -7.79 11.36 -10.07
CA GLU A 125 -9.09 10.69 -9.94
C GLU A 125 -9.14 9.74 -8.74
N ILE A 126 -8.07 8.98 -8.49
CA ILE A 126 -7.96 8.14 -7.28
C ILE A 126 -7.95 9.00 -6.02
N THR A 127 -7.25 10.13 -6.05
CA THR A 127 -7.21 11.05 -4.90
C THR A 127 -8.61 11.55 -4.58
N THR A 128 -9.35 12.01 -5.59
CA THR A 128 -10.75 12.44 -5.44
C THR A 128 -11.62 11.30 -4.91
N TRP A 129 -11.54 10.11 -5.50
CA TRP A 129 -12.31 8.94 -5.08
C TRP A 129 -12.03 8.51 -3.63
N LEU A 130 -10.79 8.64 -3.16
CA LEU A 130 -10.41 8.41 -1.75
C LEU A 130 -10.92 9.52 -0.82
N GLN A 131 -11.04 10.76 -1.30
CA GLN A 131 -11.54 11.90 -0.51
C GLN A 131 -13.06 11.83 -0.31
N GLU A 132 -13.81 11.40 -1.32
CA GLU A 132 -15.29 11.43 -1.33
C GLU A 132 -15.92 10.56 -0.25
N LYS A 133 -15.32 9.39 0.03
CA LYS A 133 -15.82 8.48 1.04
C LYS A 133 -14.67 7.77 1.72
N HIS A 134 -14.72 7.72 3.05
CA HIS A 134 -13.82 6.87 3.81
C HIS A 134 -14.01 5.41 3.40
N ARG A 135 -12.89 4.73 3.15
CA ARG A 135 -12.85 3.31 2.82
C ARG A 135 -12.28 2.56 4.02
N GLU A 136 -13.15 1.86 4.73
CA GLU A 136 -12.75 0.94 5.79
C GLU A 136 -11.91 -0.20 5.19
N ASN A 137 -10.93 -0.69 5.95
CA ASN A 137 -10.11 -1.84 5.59
C ASN A 137 -9.19 -1.65 4.37
N LEU A 138 -8.65 -0.44 4.17
CA LEU A 138 -7.59 -0.22 3.19
C LEU A 138 -6.25 0.04 3.89
N ASN A 139 -5.29 -0.88 3.71
CA ASN A 139 -3.97 -0.83 4.36
C ASN A 139 -2.96 -0.07 3.49
N ILE A 140 -2.87 -0.45 2.20
CA ILE A 140 -1.83 0.03 1.28
C ILE A 140 -2.47 0.63 0.03
N VAL A 141 -1.95 1.78 -0.41
CA VAL A 141 -2.33 2.40 -1.68
C VAL A 141 -1.07 2.70 -2.48
N ILE A 142 -0.97 2.15 -3.69
CA ILE A 142 0.15 2.34 -4.61
C ILE A 142 -0.35 3.12 -5.82
N VAL A 143 0.31 4.24 -6.14
CA VAL A 143 0.04 5.07 -7.32
C VAL A 143 1.35 5.46 -8.00
N ASP A 144 1.30 5.74 -9.29
CA ASP A 144 2.42 6.41 -9.98
C ASP A 144 2.40 7.92 -9.68
N TYR A 145 3.56 8.56 -9.57
CA TYR A 145 3.71 10.01 -9.34
C TYR A 145 2.93 10.54 -8.12
N MET A 146 3.15 9.95 -6.95
CA MET A 146 2.47 10.29 -5.68
C MET A 146 2.50 11.77 -5.25
N HIS A 147 3.34 12.61 -5.87
CA HIS A 147 3.40 14.04 -5.59
C HIS A 147 2.23 14.83 -6.21
N LEU A 148 1.46 14.23 -7.11
CA LEU A 148 0.32 14.88 -7.74
C LEU A 148 -0.90 14.91 -6.82
N SER A 149 -1.73 15.94 -7.01
CA SER A 149 -3.01 16.15 -6.30
C SER A 149 -2.94 16.11 -4.77
N ASN A 150 -1.77 16.42 -4.19
CA ASN A 150 -1.55 16.31 -2.74
C ASN A 150 -1.91 14.91 -2.17
N PHE A 151 -1.75 13.86 -2.98
CA PHE A 151 -2.18 12.50 -2.64
C PHE A 151 -1.64 12.03 -1.28
N VAL A 152 -0.33 12.15 -1.05
CA VAL A 152 0.32 11.76 0.22
C VAL A 152 -0.29 12.49 1.41
N ARG A 153 -0.47 13.81 1.28
CA ARG A 153 -1.01 14.64 2.37
C ARG A 153 -2.43 14.23 2.75
N HIS A 154 -3.27 13.93 1.75
CA HIS A 154 -4.65 13.51 1.99
C HIS A 154 -4.71 12.16 2.72
N LEU A 155 -3.91 11.18 2.30
CA LEU A 155 -3.86 9.88 2.96
C LEU A 155 -3.37 9.97 4.40
N VAL A 156 -2.32 10.76 4.65
CA VAL A 156 -1.81 10.98 6.02
C VAL A 156 -2.88 11.64 6.89
N TYR A 157 -3.56 12.68 6.38
CA TYR A 157 -4.61 13.36 7.12
C TYR A 157 -5.80 12.45 7.46
N GLN A 158 -6.22 11.61 6.52
CA GLN A 158 -7.27 10.62 6.77
C GLN A 158 -6.87 9.64 7.88
N ASN A 159 -5.62 9.17 7.89
CA ASN A 159 -5.13 8.28 8.96
C ASN A 159 -5.04 8.98 10.33
N VAL A 160 -4.62 10.24 10.40
CA VAL A 160 -4.64 11.01 11.67
C VAL A 160 -6.07 11.17 12.20
N SER A 161 -7.02 11.48 11.31
CA SER A 161 -8.43 11.64 11.68
C SER A 161 -9.06 10.35 12.23
N ARG A 162 -8.55 9.17 11.82
CA ARG A 162 -8.97 7.86 12.37
C ARG A 162 -8.55 7.68 13.83
N GLY A 163 -7.31 8.05 14.17
CA GLY A 163 -6.81 7.96 15.55
C GLY A 163 -7.53 8.92 16.50
N SER A 164 -7.84 10.13 16.03
CA SER A 164 -8.54 11.14 16.84
C SER A 164 -9.99 10.78 17.16
N ASN A 165 -10.73 10.16 16.22
CA ASN A 165 -12.12 9.76 16.47
C ASN A 165 -12.24 8.53 17.41
N SER A 166 -11.15 7.81 17.64
CA SER A 166 -11.09 6.67 18.56
C SER A 166 -10.74 7.09 19.99
N THR A 167 -10.37 8.36 20.20
CA THR A 167 -9.98 8.89 21.52
C THR A 167 -10.79 10.14 21.82
N SER A 168 -11.76 10.07 22.75
CA SER A 168 -12.40 11.27 23.27
C SER A 168 -11.36 12.11 24.01
N VAL A 169 -10.80 13.15 23.37
CA VAL A 169 -9.87 14.08 24.02
C VAL A 169 -10.26 15.53 23.75
N SER A 170 -10.42 16.26 24.86
CA SER A 170 -10.72 17.67 24.98
C SER A 170 -9.53 18.52 24.48
N LEU A 171 -9.81 19.52 23.66
CA LEU A 171 -8.81 20.43 23.10
C LEU A 171 -8.28 21.40 24.18
N THR A 172 -6.98 21.34 24.46
CA THR A 172 -6.23 22.54 24.87
C THR A 172 -4.90 22.64 24.12
N ASN A 173 -4.80 23.73 23.35
CA ASN A 173 -3.59 24.44 22.93
C ASN A 173 -2.55 23.72 22.05
N GLY A 174 -2.80 23.77 20.74
CA GLY A 174 -1.87 24.46 19.82
C GLY A 174 -0.68 23.68 19.26
N GLU A 175 -0.40 22.47 19.71
CA GLU A 175 0.63 21.60 19.11
C GLU A 175 0.03 20.24 18.76
N MET A 176 0.09 19.89 17.47
CA MET A 176 -0.43 18.63 16.94
C MET A 176 0.59 17.52 17.19
N SER A 177 0.57 16.96 18.40
CA SER A 177 1.18 15.66 18.69
C SER A 177 0.14 14.56 18.50
N VAL A 178 0.43 13.61 17.63
CA VAL A 178 -0.42 12.44 17.36
C VAL A 178 -0.18 11.40 18.45
N PRO A 179 -1.19 10.95 19.21
CA PRO A 179 -1.06 9.78 20.07
C PRO A 179 -0.80 8.55 19.20
N GLN A 180 0.32 7.87 19.41
CA GLN A 180 0.79 6.73 18.59
C GLN A 180 0.12 5.39 18.93
N GLU A 181 -0.77 5.37 19.91
CA GLU A 181 -1.49 4.16 20.31
C GLU A 181 -2.71 3.98 19.41
N GLN A 182 -2.80 2.83 18.72
CA GLN A 182 -3.93 2.36 17.90
C GLN A 182 -3.87 2.61 16.38
N VAL A 183 -2.69 2.77 15.77
CA VAL A 183 -2.57 2.62 14.31
C VAL A 183 -2.09 1.19 14.00
N THR A 184 -3.04 0.33 13.64
CA THR A 184 -2.79 -0.99 13.03
C THR A 184 -2.41 -0.84 11.56
N ILE A 185 -1.57 -1.74 11.03
CA ILE A 185 -1.23 -1.75 9.60
C ILE A 185 -2.42 -2.21 8.76
#